data_AF-A0A417YWE0-F1
#
_entry.id   AF-A0A417YWE0-F1
#
_cell.length_a   1.000
_cell.length_b   1.000
_cell.length_c   1.000
_cell.angle_alpha   90.00
_cell.angle_beta   90.00
_cell.angle_gamma   90.00
#
_symmetry.space_group_name_H-M   'P 1'
#
loop_
_entity.id
_entity.type
_entity.pdbx_description
1 polymer ?
#
loop_
_entity_poly.entity_id
_entity_poly.type
_entity_poly.pdbx_seq_one_letter_code
_entity_poly.pdbx_strand_id
1 'polypeptide(L)'
;MSNLVSNTEKRPVLVVTWAIILFVSSFFMPYVIVFLIHNSFFQSREQWLFEAPGSGYLTFMIGMIWIPIVMILHVIIQSKYKVKYMRLISMALISLSIPFLLLGATHYYYIDNNGLHFNELKTFNKTSTYEWSSLKEVKQVYAERKEDGSVYFDHYEFITGDNKQIIIPYEVGLRNVEAHILEKLKENHVKVSDNYLDS
;
A
#
# COMPACT_ATOMS: atom_id res chain seq x y z
N MET A 1 22.86 15.55 43.45
CA MET A 1 22.37 14.15 43.33
C MET A 1 20.92 14.03 42.84
N SER A 2 20.04 15.03 43.04
CA SER A 2 18.61 14.97 42.61
C SER A 2 18.37 14.81 41.09
N ASN A 3 19.19 15.44 40.24
CA ASN A 3 19.01 15.39 38.77
C ASN A 3 19.34 14.03 38.13
N LEU A 4 20.15 13.19 38.78
CA LEU A 4 20.54 11.88 38.25
C LEU A 4 19.42 10.85 38.42
N VAL A 5 18.79 10.83 39.60
CA VAL A 5 17.68 9.90 39.92
C VAL A 5 16.44 10.18 39.07
N SER A 6 16.08 11.46 38.88
CA SER A 6 14.93 11.86 38.03
C SER A 6 15.10 11.44 36.56
N ASN A 7 16.32 11.48 36.03
CA ASN A 7 16.57 11.13 34.62
C ASN A 7 16.52 9.62 34.35
N THR A 8 16.82 8.79 35.36
CA THR A 8 16.78 7.32 35.24
C THR A 8 15.35 6.77 35.16
N GLU A 9 14.40 7.35 35.90
CA GLU A 9 12.99 6.89 35.89
C GLU A 9 12.19 7.47 34.72
N LYS A 10 12.50 8.69 34.28
CA LYS A 10 11.78 9.35 33.18
C LYS A 10 12.01 8.71 31.81
N ARG A 11 13.20 8.12 31.58
CA ARG A 11 13.57 7.56 30.27
C ARG A 11 12.68 6.38 29.82
N PRO A 12 12.47 5.33 30.64
CA PRO A 12 11.58 4.23 30.27
C PRO A 12 10.14 4.71 30.04
N VAL A 13 9.64 5.60 30.90
CA VAL A 13 8.28 6.15 30.79
C VAL A 13 8.11 6.87 29.46
N LEU A 14 9.04 7.76 29.09
CA LEU A 14 8.99 8.47 27.81
C LEU A 14 9.00 7.52 26.60
N VAL A 15 9.84 6.47 26.62
CA VAL A 15 9.90 5.49 25.52
C VAL A 15 8.57 4.75 25.37
N VAL A 16 7.95 4.34 26.49
CA VAL A 16 6.64 3.68 26.47
C VAL A 16 5.55 4.64 25.96
N THR A 17 5.54 5.90 26.43
CA THR A 17 4.59 6.91 25.94
C THR A 17 4.71 7.10 24.43
N TRP A 18 5.93 7.25 23.90
CA TRP A 18 6.15 7.36 22.46
C TRP A 18 5.74 6.09 21.71
N ALA A 19 6.01 4.90 22.25
CA ALA A 19 5.59 3.66 21.63
C ALA A 19 4.06 3.56 21.51
N ILE A 20 3.32 3.98 22.55
CA ILE A 20 1.85 4.02 22.51
C ILE A 20 1.36 5.01 21.45
N ILE A 21 1.92 6.23 21.42
CA ILE A 21 1.56 7.25 20.43
C ILE A 21 1.82 6.73 19.01
N LEU A 22 3.00 6.15 18.76
CA LEU A 22 3.36 5.59 17.45
C LEU A 22 2.46 4.41 17.07
N PHE A 23 2.11 3.55 18.02
CA PHE A 23 1.21 2.43 17.79
C PHE A 23 -0.18 2.91 17.36
N VAL A 24 -0.78 3.85 18.09
CA VAL A 24 -2.08 4.43 17.70
C VAL A 24 -1.98 5.13 16.35
N SER A 25 -0.91 5.91 16.15
CA SER A 25 -0.67 6.63 14.89
C SER A 25 -0.52 5.67 13.71
N SER A 26 0.04 4.48 13.91
CA SER A 26 0.28 3.51 12.84
C SER A 26 -0.99 3.01 12.16
N PHE A 27 -2.17 3.16 12.76
CA PHE A 27 -3.44 2.77 12.12
C PHE A 27 -3.99 3.81 11.15
N PHE A 28 -3.60 5.08 11.30
CA PHE A 28 -4.16 6.20 10.54
C PHE A 28 -3.13 6.90 9.64
N MET A 29 -1.91 7.04 10.14
CA MET A 29 -0.83 7.70 9.43
C MET A 29 -0.39 7.03 8.11
N PRO A 30 -0.49 5.71 7.90
CA PRO A 30 -0.17 5.11 6.61
C PRO A 30 -0.93 5.76 5.46
N TYR A 31 -2.23 6.00 5.63
CA TYR A 31 -3.07 6.62 4.61
C TYR A 31 -2.58 8.03 4.28
N VAL A 32 -2.30 8.84 5.32
CA VAL A 32 -1.84 10.23 5.15
C VAL A 32 -0.44 10.27 4.51
N ILE A 33 0.51 9.47 5.02
CA ILE A 33 1.90 9.51 4.57
C ILE A 33 2.02 8.97 3.14
N VAL A 34 1.41 7.82 2.83
CA VAL A 34 1.44 7.25 1.49
C VAL A 34 0.79 8.20 0.49
N PHE A 35 -0.36 8.79 0.83
CA PHE A 35 -1.01 9.81 0.00
C PHE A 35 -0.08 11.01 -0.29
N LEU A 36 0.57 11.56 0.75
CA LEU A 36 1.50 12.68 0.58
C LEU A 36 2.70 12.33 -0.29
N ILE A 37 3.28 11.13 -0.12
CA ILE A 37 4.39 10.65 -0.94
C ILE A 37 3.93 10.52 -2.40
N HIS A 38 2.78 9.91 -2.64
CA HIS A 38 2.23 9.69 -3.97
C HIS A 38 1.95 10.98 -4.70
N ASN A 39 1.24 11.91 -4.05
CA ASN A 39 0.91 13.21 -4.63
C ASN A 39 2.17 14.07 -4.88
N SER A 40 3.21 13.95 -4.04
CA SER A 40 4.42 14.78 -4.16
C SER A 40 5.44 14.23 -5.18
N PHE A 41 5.55 12.92 -5.34
CA PHE A 41 6.65 12.28 -6.08
C PHE A 41 6.22 11.49 -7.32
N PHE A 42 5.00 10.96 -7.37
CA PHE A 42 4.59 10.01 -8.40
C PHE A 42 3.42 10.50 -9.26
N GLN A 43 2.57 11.35 -8.72
CA GLN A 43 1.42 11.89 -9.44
C GLN A 43 1.84 12.91 -10.50
N SER A 44 1.36 12.71 -11.73
CA SER A 44 1.57 13.57 -12.89
C SER A 44 0.23 14.00 -13.50
N ARG A 45 0.20 15.15 -14.19
CA ARG A 45 -1.00 15.65 -14.87
C ARG A 45 -1.42 14.82 -16.08
N GLU A 46 -0.52 14.02 -16.62
CA GLU A 46 -0.78 13.19 -17.80
C GLU A 46 -1.49 11.87 -17.45
N GLN A 47 -1.53 11.54 -16.16
CA GLN A 47 -2.18 10.34 -15.64
C GLN A 47 -3.68 10.59 -15.49
N TRP A 48 -4.49 9.72 -16.08
CA TRP A 48 -5.94 9.77 -15.94
C TRP A 48 -6.37 9.29 -14.56
N LEU A 49 -5.71 8.24 -14.08
CA LEU A 49 -5.93 7.63 -12.78
C LEU A 49 -4.58 7.35 -12.12
N PHE A 50 -4.43 7.68 -10.84
CA PHE A 50 -3.28 7.32 -10.03
C PHE A 50 -3.79 6.88 -8.66
N GLU A 51 -3.55 5.61 -8.30
CA GLU A 51 -4.04 5.05 -7.04
C GLU A 51 -3.02 4.08 -6.42
N ALA A 52 -3.05 3.98 -5.10
CA ALA A 52 -2.27 3.02 -4.34
C ALA A 52 -3.14 1.80 -4.02
N PRO A 53 -2.74 0.57 -4.40
CA PRO A 53 -3.44 -0.63 -3.98
C PRO A 53 -3.56 -0.72 -2.45
N GLY A 54 -4.67 -1.28 -1.95
CA GLY A 54 -4.89 -1.51 -0.51
C GLY A 54 -3.73 -2.25 0.18
N SER A 55 -3.07 -3.16 -0.54
CA SER A 55 -1.90 -3.90 -0.08
C SER A 55 -0.68 -3.01 0.22
N GLY A 56 -0.55 -1.86 -0.46
CA GLY A 56 0.51 -0.87 -0.23
C GLY A 56 0.36 -0.20 1.12
N TYR A 57 -0.85 0.29 1.42
CA TYR A 57 -1.18 0.85 2.73
C TYR A 57 -1.00 -0.16 3.86
N LEU A 58 -1.45 -1.41 3.65
CA LEU A 58 -1.30 -2.48 4.63
C LEU A 58 0.19 -2.80 4.91
N THR A 59 1.00 -2.87 3.86
CA THR A 59 2.45 -3.12 4.00
C THR A 59 3.14 -1.99 4.75
N PHE A 60 2.80 -0.74 4.44
CA PHE A 60 3.30 0.43 5.16
C PHE A 60 2.89 0.41 6.64
N MET A 61 1.62 0.09 6.91
CA MET A 61 1.07 -0.05 8.27
C MET A 61 1.84 -1.10 9.09
N ILE A 62 2.14 -2.26 8.51
CA ILE A 62 2.95 -3.31 9.17
C ILE A 62 4.33 -2.76 9.54
N GLY A 63 4.98 -2.03 8.63
CA GLY A 63 6.25 -1.35 8.90
C GLY A 63 6.15 -0.36 10.05
N MET A 64 5.08 0.43 10.10
CA MET A 64 4.85 1.40 11.18
C MET A 64 4.56 0.73 12.53
N ILE A 65 3.77 -0.34 12.57
CA ILE A 65 3.43 -1.11 13.79
C ILE A 65 4.67 -1.81 14.36
N TRP A 66 5.60 -2.24 13.52
CA TRP A 66 6.82 -2.90 13.95
C TRP A 66 7.68 -2.04 14.90
N ILE A 67 7.77 -0.73 14.63
CA ILE A 67 8.58 0.22 15.41
C ILE A 67 8.17 0.25 16.89
N PRO A 68 6.91 0.55 17.27
CA PRO A 68 6.50 0.58 18.67
C PRO A 68 6.57 -0.79 19.35
N ILE A 69 6.36 -1.90 18.62
CA ILE A 69 6.57 -3.24 19.17
C ILE A 69 8.03 -3.41 19.62
N VAL A 70 8.99 -3.05 18.76
CA VAL A 70 10.42 -3.12 19.11
C VAL A 70 10.76 -2.17 20.27
N MET A 71 10.15 -0.99 20.35
CA MET A 71 10.35 -0.05 21.47
C MET A 71 9.84 -0.62 22.80
N ILE A 72 8.67 -1.26 22.82
CA ILE A 72 8.14 -1.90 24.04
C ILE A 72 9.05 -3.07 24.46
N LEU A 73 9.44 -3.92 23.51
CA LEU A 73 10.38 -5.02 23.77
C LEU A 73 11.73 -4.52 24.30
N HIS A 74 12.22 -3.38 23.77
CA HIS A 74 13.42 -2.71 24.27
C HIS A 74 13.31 -2.42 25.77
N VAL A 75 12.22 -1.80 26.21
CA VAL A 75 12.00 -1.42 27.61
C VAL A 75 11.91 -2.66 28.50
N ILE A 76 11.13 -3.67 28.10
CA ILE A 76 10.91 -4.90 28.88
C ILE A 76 12.24 -5.66 29.08
N ILE A 77 12.97 -5.90 27.99
CA ILE A 77 14.22 -6.67 28.03
C ILE A 77 15.31 -5.89 28.78
N GLN A 78 15.42 -4.57 28.54
CA GLN A 78 16.41 -3.74 29.24
C GLN A 78 16.15 -3.69 30.75
N SER A 79 14.87 -3.63 31.16
CA SER A 79 14.50 -3.63 32.58
C SER A 79 14.82 -4.96 33.27
N LYS A 80 14.61 -6.09 32.58
CA LYS A 80 14.78 -7.42 33.17
C LYS A 80 16.22 -7.95 33.12
N TYR A 81 16.91 -7.75 32.00
CA TYR A 81 18.18 -8.42 31.71
C TYR A 81 19.39 -7.47 31.62
N LYS A 82 19.18 -6.14 31.64
CA LYS A 82 20.23 -5.11 31.61
C LYS A 82 21.29 -5.34 30.52
N VAL A 83 20.84 -5.74 29.32
CA VAL A 83 21.71 -6.10 28.20
C VAL A 83 22.53 -4.89 27.73
N LYS A 84 23.86 -5.02 27.71
CA LYS A 84 24.80 -3.93 27.41
C LYS A 84 24.57 -3.26 26.03
N TYR A 85 24.21 -4.05 25.02
CA TYR A 85 24.03 -3.60 23.64
C TYR A 85 22.57 -3.52 23.18
N MET A 86 21.60 -3.53 24.12
CA MET A 86 20.18 -3.57 23.78
C MET A 86 19.75 -2.43 22.87
N ARG A 87 20.34 -1.24 23.03
CA ARG A 87 20.04 -0.08 22.18
C ARG A 87 20.42 -0.33 20.71
N LEU A 88 21.60 -0.92 20.46
CA LEU A 88 22.05 -1.26 19.11
C LEU A 88 21.17 -2.34 18.49
N ILE A 89 20.81 -3.36 19.28
CA ILE A 89 19.91 -4.43 18.84
C ILE A 89 18.54 -3.86 18.46
N SER A 90 17.96 -3.00 19.30
CA SER A 90 16.67 -2.36 19.01
C SER A 90 16.73 -1.45 17.79
N MET A 91 17.83 -0.72 17.57
CA MET A 91 18.01 0.08 16.35
C MET A 91 18.10 -0.81 15.10
N ALA A 92 18.82 -1.93 15.18
CA ALA A 92 18.89 -2.89 14.08
C ALA A 92 17.51 -3.50 13.78
N LEU A 93 16.75 -3.87 14.81
CA LEU A 93 15.39 -4.38 14.66
C LEU A 93 14.44 -3.33 14.08
N ILE A 94 14.50 -2.08 14.53
CA ILE A 94 13.70 -0.98 13.95
C ILE A 94 14.06 -0.79 12.48
N SER A 95 15.34 -0.92 12.10
CA SER A 95 15.77 -0.77 10.71
C SER A 95 15.14 -1.82 9.77
N LEU A 96 14.69 -2.96 10.29
CA LEU A 96 13.91 -3.95 9.52
C LEU A 96 12.54 -3.44 9.08
N SER A 97 12.02 -2.34 9.65
CA SER A 97 10.79 -1.69 9.15
C SER A 97 11.00 -0.95 7.84
N ILE A 98 12.23 -0.49 7.55
CA ILE A 98 12.52 0.38 6.40
C ILE A 98 12.08 -0.25 5.08
N PRO A 99 12.38 -1.53 4.78
CA PRO A 99 11.89 -2.17 3.56
C PRO A 99 10.36 -2.16 3.44
N PHE A 100 9.62 -2.42 4.52
CA PHE A 100 8.15 -2.41 4.50
C PHE A 100 7.59 -1.01 4.22
N LEU A 101 8.17 0.01 4.86
CA LEU A 101 7.79 1.40 4.64
C LEU A 101 8.07 1.82 3.19
N LEU A 102 9.24 1.47 2.65
CA LEU A 102 9.57 1.81 1.27
C LEU A 102 8.70 1.06 0.26
N LEU A 103 8.56 -0.26 0.40
CA LEU A 103 7.75 -1.06 -0.52
C LEU A 103 6.27 -0.65 -0.48
N GLY A 104 5.72 -0.38 0.70
CA GLY A 104 4.35 0.12 0.84
C GLY A 104 4.17 1.50 0.20
N ALA A 105 5.14 2.40 0.37
CA ALA A 105 5.10 3.75 -0.20
C ALA A 105 5.35 3.78 -1.71
N THR A 106 6.03 2.79 -2.29
CA THR A 106 6.27 2.72 -3.74
C THR A 106 5.30 1.82 -4.48
N HIS A 107 4.33 1.22 -3.79
CA HIS A 107 3.31 0.40 -4.44
C HIS A 107 2.15 1.26 -4.93
N TYR A 108 2.07 1.43 -6.25
CA TYR A 108 1.03 2.21 -6.90
C TYR A 108 0.74 1.65 -8.29
N TYR A 109 -0.41 2.05 -8.84
CA TYR A 109 -0.69 1.94 -10.26
C TYR A 109 -1.23 3.24 -10.81
N TYR A 110 -1.02 3.44 -12.09
CA TYR A 110 -1.63 4.56 -12.80
C TYR A 110 -1.98 4.17 -14.23
N ILE A 111 -2.93 4.90 -14.79
CA ILE A 111 -3.42 4.71 -16.15
C ILE A 111 -3.20 6.02 -16.90
N ASP A 112 -2.66 5.92 -18.10
CA ASP A 112 -2.44 7.06 -18.99
C ASP A 112 -2.76 6.70 -20.46
N ASN A 113 -2.43 7.62 -21.37
CA ASN A 113 -2.60 7.41 -22.80
C ASN A 113 -1.88 6.18 -23.35
N ASN A 114 -0.76 5.78 -22.75
CA ASN A 114 0.11 4.73 -23.25
C ASN A 114 -0.34 3.35 -22.75
N GLY A 115 -0.85 3.27 -21.52
CA GLY A 115 -1.30 2.02 -20.95
C GLY A 115 -1.55 2.04 -19.46
N LEU A 116 -1.52 0.83 -18.89
CA LEU A 116 -1.57 0.58 -17.46
C LEU A 116 -0.14 0.44 -16.93
N HIS A 117 0.21 1.19 -15.90
CA HIS A 117 1.52 1.15 -15.28
C HIS A 117 1.38 0.64 -13.85
N PHE A 118 2.12 -0.41 -13.50
CA PHE A 118 2.01 -1.07 -12.20
C PHE A 118 3.39 -1.20 -11.55
N ASN A 119 3.55 -0.63 -10.37
CA ASN A 119 4.73 -0.85 -9.55
C ASN A 119 4.40 -1.88 -8.48
N GLU A 120 4.95 -3.09 -8.59
CA GLU A 120 4.66 -4.19 -7.66
C GLU A 120 5.34 -4.06 -6.30
N LEU A 121 4.68 -4.55 -5.25
CA LEU A 121 5.25 -4.67 -3.89
C LEU A 121 6.57 -5.44 -3.83
N LYS A 122 6.83 -6.34 -4.78
CA LYS A 122 8.03 -7.20 -4.76
C LYS A 122 9.23 -6.58 -5.46
N THR A 123 9.02 -5.52 -6.24
CA THR A 123 10.08 -4.94 -7.06
C THR A 123 10.38 -3.52 -6.61
N PHE A 124 11.60 -3.30 -6.12
CA PHE A 124 12.08 -1.96 -5.88
C PHE A 124 12.25 -1.21 -7.20
N ASN A 125 11.53 -0.09 -7.35
CA ASN A 125 11.72 0.87 -8.42
C ASN A 125 11.55 0.31 -9.86
N LYS A 126 10.76 -0.75 -10.03
CA LYS A 126 10.34 -1.22 -11.35
C LYS A 126 8.85 -0.96 -11.51
N THR A 127 8.53 0.00 -12.35
CA THR A 127 7.19 0.19 -12.87
C THR A 127 7.09 -0.62 -14.16
N SER A 128 6.25 -1.63 -14.16
CA SER A 128 5.93 -2.38 -15.38
C SER A 128 4.85 -1.65 -16.14
N THR A 129 5.18 -1.27 -17.38
CA THR A 129 4.24 -0.67 -18.32
C THR A 129 3.60 -1.75 -19.17
N TYR A 130 2.27 -1.80 -19.16
CA TYR A 130 1.45 -2.65 -20.02
C TYR A 130 0.72 -1.74 -20.99
N GLU A 131 1.26 -1.62 -22.20
CA GLU A 131 0.65 -0.85 -23.27
C GLU A 131 -0.73 -1.40 -23.61
N TRP A 132 -1.66 -0.55 -24.03
CA TRP A 132 -3.02 -0.96 -24.38
C TRP A 132 -3.05 -2.10 -25.41
N SER A 133 -2.17 -2.05 -26.42
CA SER A 133 -2.01 -3.07 -27.46
C SER A 133 -1.46 -4.41 -26.96
N SER A 134 -0.79 -4.42 -25.81
CA SER A 134 -0.18 -5.62 -25.22
C SER A 134 -1.14 -6.43 -24.34
N LEU A 135 -2.32 -5.86 -24.05
CA LEU A 135 -3.36 -6.52 -23.28
C LEU A 135 -4.06 -7.57 -24.13
N LYS A 136 -4.25 -8.75 -23.54
CA LYS A 136 -4.92 -9.88 -24.19
C LYS A 136 -6.42 -9.76 -24.08
N GLU A 137 -6.91 -9.46 -22.87
CA GLU A 137 -8.33 -9.35 -22.56
C GLU A 137 -8.50 -8.50 -21.31
N VAL A 138 -9.62 -7.80 -21.22
CA VAL A 138 -10.06 -7.12 -20.00
C VAL A 138 -11.41 -7.72 -19.61
N LYS A 139 -11.52 -8.18 -18.36
CA LYS A 139 -12.77 -8.72 -17.83
C LYS A 139 -13.42 -7.74 -16.86
N GLN A 140 -14.72 -7.53 -17.04
CA GLN A 140 -15.57 -6.88 -16.06
C GLN A 140 -16.11 -7.95 -15.12
N VAL A 141 -15.72 -7.86 -13.84
CA VAL A 141 -16.15 -8.81 -12.81
C VAL A 141 -17.25 -8.18 -11.96
N TYR A 142 -18.41 -8.81 -12.00
CA TYR A 142 -19.57 -8.53 -11.17
C TYR A 142 -19.61 -9.52 -10.01
N ALA A 143 -20.00 -9.03 -8.84
CA ALA A 143 -20.13 -9.82 -7.62
C ALA A 143 -21.53 -9.67 -7.02
N GLU A 144 -21.98 -10.70 -6.30
CA GLU A 144 -23.26 -10.69 -5.60
C GLU A 144 -23.07 -10.28 -4.13
N ARG A 145 -23.92 -9.38 -3.63
CA ARG A 145 -23.95 -9.05 -2.20
C ARG A 145 -24.62 -10.15 -1.40
N LYS A 146 -23.92 -10.61 -0.36
CA LYS A 146 -24.44 -11.64 0.56
C LYS A 146 -25.68 -11.23 1.35
N GLU A 147 -25.96 -9.93 1.45
CA GLU A 147 -27.04 -9.39 2.28
C GLU A 147 -28.39 -9.38 1.56
N ASP A 148 -28.42 -9.02 0.28
CA ASP A 148 -29.65 -8.81 -0.49
C ASP A 148 -29.66 -9.50 -1.86
N GLY A 149 -28.59 -10.22 -2.22
CA GLY A 149 -28.45 -10.88 -3.52
C GLY A 149 -28.27 -9.92 -4.69
N SER A 150 -28.01 -8.62 -4.43
CA SER A 150 -27.83 -7.66 -5.50
C SER A 150 -26.48 -7.83 -6.19
N VAL A 151 -26.51 -7.88 -7.52
CA VAL A 151 -25.31 -7.90 -8.36
C VAL A 151 -24.78 -6.48 -8.51
N TYR A 152 -23.49 -6.30 -8.25
CA TYR A 152 -22.80 -5.02 -8.45
C TYR A 152 -21.50 -5.24 -9.22
N PHE A 153 -21.07 -4.21 -9.92
CA PHE A 153 -19.80 -4.22 -10.60
C PHE A 153 -18.67 -4.04 -9.59
N ASP A 154 -17.79 -5.05 -9.46
CA ASP A 154 -16.79 -5.11 -8.39
C ASP A 154 -15.43 -4.59 -8.86
N HIS A 155 -14.89 -5.14 -9.95
CA HIS A 155 -13.57 -4.77 -10.45
C HIS A 155 -13.37 -5.07 -11.93
N TYR A 156 -12.33 -4.44 -12.49
CA TYR A 156 -11.75 -4.82 -13.76
C TYR A 156 -10.54 -5.75 -13.55
N GLU A 157 -10.47 -6.81 -14.34
CA GLU A 157 -9.30 -7.70 -14.42
C GLU A 157 -8.61 -7.52 -15.77
N PHE A 158 -7.43 -6.88 -15.75
CA PHE A 158 -6.61 -6.69 -16.94
C PHE A 158 -5.68 -7.90 -17.11
N ILE A 159 -5.86 -8.65 -18.19
CA ILE A 159 -5.07 -9.83 -18.51
C ILE A 159 -4.04 -9.46 -19.58
N THR A 160 -2.78 -9.54 -19.21
CA THR A 160 -1.65 -9.21 -20.08
C THR A 160 -1.28 -10.37 -21.00
N GLY A 161 -0.44 -10.13 -22.02
CA GLY A 161 0.04 -11.17 -22.93
C GLY A 161 0.75 -12.35 -22.25
N ASP A 162 1.38 -12.13 -21.10
CA ASP A 162 2.01 -13.16 -20.25
C ASP A 162 1.04 -13.83 -19.26
N ASN A 163 -0.28 -13.66 -19.46
CA ASN A 163 -1.37 -14.18 -18.61
C ASN A 163 -1.32 -13.67 -17.15
N LYS A 164 -0.67 -12.54 -16.90
CA LYS A 164 -0.72 -11.91 -15.59
C LYS A 164 -2.01 -11.12 -15.46
N GLN A 165 -2.60 -11.18 -14.28
CA GLN A 165 -3.86 -10.53 -13.95
C GLN A 165 -3.58 -9.31 -13.07
N ILE A 166 -4.04 -8.15 -13.50
CA ILE A 166 -3.99 -6.92 -12.72
C ILE A 166 -5.42 -6.53 -12.38
N ILE A 167 -5.74 -6.57 -11.09
CA ILE A 167 -7.08 -6.29 -10.58
C ILE A 167 -7.13 -4.82 -10.18
N ILE A 168 -8.08 -4.08 -10.76
CA ILE A 168 -8.35 -2.69 -10.42
C ILE A 168 -9.81 -2.58 -9.95
N PRO A 169 -10.05 -2.21 -8.68
CA PRO A 169 -11.40 -2.14 -8.14
C PRO A 169 -12.23 -1.03 -8.82
N TYR A 170 -13.53 -1.27 -8.96
CA TYR A 170 -14.46 -0.30 -9.55
C TYR A 170 -14.82 0.80 -8.54
N GLU A 171 -13.86 1.70 -8.31
CA GLU A 171 -14.03 2.85 -7.42
C GLU A 171 -14.28 4.16 -8.19
N VAL A 172 -14.50 5.25 -7.44
CA VAL A 172 -14.82 6.57 -8.00
C VAL A 172 -13.78 7.04 -9.01
N GLY A 173 -12.49 6.79 -8.74
CA GLY A 173 -11.41 7.15 -9.65
C GLY A 173 -11.56 6.45 -11.00
N LEU A 174 -11.70 5.12 -11.00
CA LEU A 174 -11.86 4.34 -12.23
C LEU A 174 -13.14 4.68 -12.99
N ARG A 175 -14.26 4.87 -12.29
CA ARG A 175 -15.54 5.27 -12.90
C ARG A 175 -15.45 6.58 -13.67
N ASN A 176 -14.63 7.52 -13.22
CA ASN A 176 -14.47 8.82 -13.89
C ASN A 176 -13.68 8.73 -15.20
N VAL A 177 -12.85 7.69 -15.37
CA VAL A 177 -11.98 7.50 -16.55
C VAL A 177 -12.38 6.30 -17.39
N GLU A 178 -13.37 5.54 -16.95
CA GLU A 178 -13.85 4.30 -17.57
C GLU A 178 -14.13 4.46 -19.06
N ALA A 179 -14.83 5.54 -19.45
CA ALA A 179 -15.13 5.81 -20.86
C ALA A 179 -13.87 5.91 -21.73
N HIS A 180 -12.81 6.56 -21.22
CA HIS A 180 -11.53 6.70 -21.92
C HIS A 180 -10.78 5.37 -22.01
N ILE A 181 -10.84 4.57 -20.94
CA ILE A 181 -10.22 3.23 -20.94
C ILE A 181 -10.91 2.34 -21.97
N LEU A 182 -12.25 2.29 -21.97
CA LEU A 182 -13.01 1.48 -22.93
C LEU A 182 -12.78 1.92 -24.38
N GLU A 183 -12.66 3.23 -24.63
CA GLU A 183 -12.28 3.78 -25.93
C GLU A 183 -10.90 3.27 -26.37
N LYS A 184 -9.88 3.35 -25.49
CA LYS A 184 -8.53 2.84 -25.79
C LYS A 184 -8.49 1.34 -26.04
N LEU A 185 -9.25 0.55 -25.27
CA LEU A 185 -9.34 -0.89 -25.47
C LEU A 185 -9.96 -1.21 -26.85
N LYS A 186 -10.99 -0.46 -27.25
CA LYS A 186 -11.63 -0.61 -28.55
C LYS A 186 -10.69 -0.21 -29.70
N GLU A 187 -9.98 0.90 -29.58
CA GLU A 187 -8.98 1.37 -30.56
C GLU A 187 -7.87 0.32 -30.78
N ASN A 188 -7.47 -0.38 -29.73
CA ASN A 188 -6.41 -1.38 -29.77
C ASN A 188 -6.94 -2.82 -30.00
N HIS A 189 -8.23 -2.97 -30.31
CA HIS A 189 -8.89 -4.26 -30.54
C HIS A 189 -8.74 -5.27 -29.39
N VAL A 190 -8.62 -4.77 -28.15
CA VAL A 190 -8.56 -5.61 -26.95
C VAL A 190 -9.96 -6.15 -26.66
N LYS A 191 -10.07 -7.45 -26.44
CA LYS A 191 -11.34 -8.09 -26.11
C LYS A 191 -11.78 -7.64 -24.70
N VAL A 192 -13.02 -7.17 -24.59
CA VAL A 192 -13.67 -6.92 -23.30
C VAL A 192 -14.75 -8.00 -23.10
N SER A 193 -14.73 -8.67 -21.96
CA SER A 193 -15.75 -9.66 -21.57
C SER A 193 -16.29 -9.38 -20.17
N ASP A 194 -17.41 -9.97 -19.83
CA ASP A 194 -18.03 -9.85 -18.51
C ASP A 194 -18.53 -11.23 -18.01
N ASN A 195 -18.76 -11.34 -16.71
CA ASN A 195 -19.39 -12.50 -16.07
C ASN A 195 -20.83 -12.22 -15.63
N TYR A 196 -21.47 -11.15 -16.12
CA TYR A 196 -22.79 -10.72 -15.63
C TYR A 196 -23.87 -11.78 -15.88
N LEU A 197 -23.77 -12.51 -16.99
CA LEU A 197 -24.71 -13.58 -17.36
C LEU A 197 -24.46 -14.92 -16.63
N ASP A 198 -23.30 -15.06 -15.99
CA ASP A 198 -22.91 -16.26 -15.22
C ASP A 198 -23.19 -16.09 -13.71
N SER A 199 -23.75 -14.93 -13.30
CA SER A 199 -24.02 -14.52 -11.92
C SER A 199 -25.48 -14.79 -11.51
#